data_AF-A0A6F9CCL2-F1
#
_entry.id   AF-A0A6F9CCL2-F1
#
_cell.length_a   1.000
_cell.length_b   1.000
_cell.length_c   1.000
_cell.angle_alpha   90.00
_cell.angle_beta   90.00
_cell.angle_gamma   90.00
#
_symmetry.space_group_name_H-M   'P 1'
#
loop_
_entity.id
_entity.type
_entity.pdbx_description
1 polymer ?
#
loop_
_entity_poly.entity_id
_entity_poly.type
_entity_poly.pdbx_seq_one_letter_code
_entity_poly.pdbx_strand_id
1 'polypeptide(L)'
;VNELQGRIKESTRRMMAVVSELSMRQASAMILQQELKERELFLDTCHRRLDQGLPPSEDLELEWQHILRDEKRRQADQQEKDRLVEEEERTQLPSGVYTRAEARPNAYIPLGDTLPLPKPYGALAPFKPSEPGNNIRHIRKPEPKPIEI
;
A
#
# COMPACT_ATOMS: atom_id res chain seq x y z
N VAL A 1 56.90 -65.56 28.33
CA VAL A 1 56.27 -64.66 29.33
C VAL A 1 56.16 -63.22 28.83
N ASN A 2 57.22 -62.61 28.28
CA ASN A 2 57.19 -61.22 27.78
C ASN A 2 56.16 -60.93 26.66
N GLU A 3 55.96 -61.85 25.72
CA GLU A 3 55.04 -61.61 24.58
C GLU A 3 53.56 -61.54 25.02
N LEU A 4 53.14 -62.44 25.91
CA LEU A 4 51.77 -62.43 26.47
C LEU A 4 51.51 -61.15 27.27
N GLN A 5 52.49 -60.69 28.06
CA GLN A 5 52.39 -59.40 28.77
C GLN A 5 52.29 -58.22 27.80
N GLY A 6 52.99 -58.27 26.66
CA GLY A 6 52.87 -57.27 25.60
C GLY A 6 51.47 -57.21 24.99
N ARG A 7 50.90 -58.37 24.61
CA ARG A 7 49.54 -58.46 24.06
C ARG A 7 48.47 -57.99 25.04
N ILE A 8 48.62 -58.30 26.34
CA ILE A 8 47.72 -57.81 27.39
C ILE A 8 47.77 -56.29 27.47
N LYS A 9 48.98 -55.69 27.54
CA LYS A 9 49.13 -54.22 27.59
C LYS A 9 48.55 -53.54 26.35
N GLU A 10 48.75 -54.12 25.17
CA GLU A 10 48.17 -53.60 23.93
C GLU A 10 46.64 -53.65 23.95
N SER A 11 46.07 -54.78 24.37
CA SER A 11 44.61 -54.93 24.52
C SER A 11 44.05 -53.92 25.52
N THR A 12 44.70 -53.72 26.67
CA THR A 12 44.31 -52.72 27.67
C THR A 12 44.38 -51.31 27.08
N ARG A 13 45.42 -50.98 26.31
CA ARG A 13 45.53 -49.67 25.65
C ARG A 13 44.40 -49.43 24.64
N ARG A 14 44.08 -50.43 23.81
CA ARG A 14 42.96 -50.36 22.85
C ARG A 14 41.63 -50.21 23.58
N MET A 15 41.43 -50.97 24.66
CA MET A 15 40.23 -50.87 25.50
C MET A 15 40.08 -49.47 26.10
N MET A 16 41.14 -48.90 26.68
CA MET A 16 41.12 -47.53 27.21
C MET A 16 40.81 -46.49 26.12
N ALA A 17 41.37 -46.64 24.91
CA ALA A 17 41.06 -45.76 23.80
C ALA A 17 39.56 -45.82 23.43
N VAL A 18 39.00 -47.03 23.28
CA VAL A 18 37.57 -47.22 22.98
C VAL A 18 36.69 -46.69 24.12
N VAL A 19 37.06 -46.90 25.38
CA VAL A 19 36.33 -46.37 26.54
C VAL A 19 36.36 -44.84 26.56
N SER A 20 37.49 -44.22 26.25
CA SER A 20 37.57 -42.75 26.15
C SER A 20 36.71 -42.20 25.02
N GLU A 21 36.71 -42.85 23.86
CA GLU A 21 35.89 -42.48 22.71
C GLU A 21 34.40 -42.62 23.01
N LEU A 22 34.00 -43.73 23.65
CA LEU A 22 32.63 -43.95 24.11
C LEU A 22 32.20 -42.89 25.12
N SER A 23 33.06 -42.56 26.09
CA SER A 23 32.79 -41.53 27.09
C SER A 23 32.55 -40.17 26.45
N MET A 24 33.37 -39.78 25.46
CA MET A 24 33.15 -38.55 24.70
C MET A 24 31.80 -38.56 23.98
N ARG A 25 31.44 -39.67 23.31
CA ARG A 25 30.14 -39.78 22.63
C ARG A 25 28.97 -39.76 23.59
N GLN A 26 29.09 -40.40 24.75
CA GLN A 26 28.07 -40.37 25.78
C GLN A 26 27.86 -38.95 26.30
N ALA A 27 28.94 -38.20 26.55
CA ALA A 27 28.85 -36.79 26.93
C ALA A 27 28.12 -35.95 25.87
N SER A 28 28.46 -36.11 24.58
CA SER A 28 27.76 -35.42 23.50
C SER A 28 26.29 -35.82 23.41
N ALA A 29 25.96 -37.10 23.55
CA ALA A 29 24.59 -37.58 23.55
C ALA A 29 23.77 -37.00 24.71
N MET A 30 24.37 -36.90 25.90
CA MET A 30 23.72 -36.29 27.07
C MET A 30 23.44 -34.79 26.86
N ILE A 31 24.38 -34.04 26.27
CA ILE A 31 24.17 -32.62 25.94
C ILE A 31 23.01 -32.47 24.95
N LEU A 32 23.02 -33.24 23.86
CA LEU A 32 21.94 -33.20 22.87
C LEU A 32 20.58 -33.59 23.46
N GLN A 33 20.55 -34.58 24.35
CA GLN A 33 19.32 -34.96 25.06
C GLN A 33 18.81 -33.84 25.96
N GLN A 34 19.72 -33.09 26.61
CA GLN A 34 19.35 -31.94 27.44
C GLN A 34 18.78 -30.82 26.57
N GLU A 35 19.44 -30.47 25.46
CA GLU A 35 18.97 -29.47 24.51
C GLU A 35 17.59 -29.84 23.95
N LEU A 36 17.39 -31.10 23.59
CA LEU A 36 16.10 -31.59 23.08
C LEU A 36 14.99 -31.35 24.12
N LYS A 37 15.22 -31.75 25.37
CA LYS A 37 14.24 -31.54 26.45
C LYS A 37 13.93 -30.07 26.69
N GLU A 38 14.95 -29.20 26.64
CA GLU A 38 14.76 -27.75 26.79
C GLU A 38 13.90 -27.18 25.66
N ARG A 39 14.13 -27.63 24.42
CA ARG A 39 13.33 -27.21 23.26
C ARG A 39 11.90 -27.75 23.30
N GLU A 40 11.70 -29.00 23.73
CA GLU A 40 10.37 -29.57 23.94
C GLU A 40 9.59 -28.81 25.00
N LEU A 41 10.22 -28.49 26.13
CA LEU A 41 9.61 -27.68 27.18
C LEU A 41 9.22 -26.29 26.65
N PHE A 42 10.13 -25.65 25.90
CA PHE A 42 9.85 -24.36 25.27
C PHE A 42 8.62 -24.45 24.34
N LEU A 43 8.56 -25.45 23.46
CA LEU A 43 7.43 -25.65 22.56
C LEU A 43 6.12 -25.91 23.31
N ASP A 44 6.13 -26.70 24.39
CA ASP A 44 4.95 -26.93 25.22
C ASP A 44 4.46 -25.61 25.85
N THR A 45 5.39 -24.77 26.33
CA THR A 45 5.00 -23.44 26.84
C THR A 45 4.41 -22.54 25.74
N CYS A 46 4.97 -22.57 24.53
CA CYS A 46 4.44 -21.85 23.38
C CYS A 46 3.02 -22.31 23.02
N HIS A 47 2.78 -23.63 22.98
CA HIS A 47 1.46 -24.19 22.69
C HIS A 47 0.44 -23.78 23.75
N ARG A 48 0.79 -23.89 25.04
CA ARG A 48 -0.11 -23.45 26.13
C ARG A 48 -0.46 -21.97 26.04
N ARG A 49 0.50 -21.11 25.67
CA ARG A 49 0.26 -19.68 25.45
C ARG A 49 -0.67 -19.46 24.26
N LEU A 50 -0.45 -20.17 23.16
CA LEU A 50 -1.31 -20.13 21.98
C LEU A 50 -2.75 -20.55 22.29
N ASP A 51 -2.94 -21.62 23.06
CA ASP A 51 -4.27 -22.07 23.49
C ASP A 51 -5.00 -21.03 24.35
N GLN A 52 -4.25 -20.18 25.06
CA GLN A 52 -4.76 -19.05 25.83
C GLN A 52 -4.98 -17.78 24.98
N GLY A 53 -4.65 -17.83 23.68
CA GLY A 53 -4.70 -16.67 22.78
C GLY A 53 -3.57 -15.66 23.00
N LEU A 54 -2.52 -16.04 23.74
CA LEU A 54 -1.34 -15.22 23.95
C LEU A 54 -0.26 -15.50 22.89
N PRO A 55 0.66 -14.55 22.64
CA PRO A 55 1.80 -14.79 21.75
C PRO A 55 2.65 -15.99 22.21
N PRO A 56 3.16 -16.82 21.27
CA PRO A 56 3.96 -18.00 21.60
C PRO A 56 5.25 -17.68 22.38
N SER A 57 5.88 -16.55 22.08
CA SER A 57 7.13 -16.09 22.68
C SER A 57 7.08 -14.58 22.93
N GLU A 58 7.88 -14.11 23.88
CA GLU A 58 8.03 -12.68 24.21
C GLU A 58 8.66 -11.91 23.04
N ASP A 59 9.63 -12.50 22.34
CA ASP A 59 10.21 -11.90 21.13
C ASP A 59 9.15 -11.65 20.05
N LEU A 60 8.23 -12.62 19.87
CA LEU A 60 7.12 -12.47 18.93
C LEU A 60 6.14 -11.38 19.37
N GLU A 61 5.95 -11.19 20.67
CA GLU A 61 5.12 -10.10 21.20
C GLU A 61 5.75 -8.74 20.90
N LEU A 62 7.06 -8.59 21.06
CA LEU A 62 7.78 -7.35 20.75
C LEU A 62 7.70 -7.01 19.25
N GLU A 63 7.92 -8.01 18.39
CA GLU A 63 7.76 -7.87 16.94
C GLU A 63 6.33 -7.47 16.56
N TRP A 64 5.33 -8.10 17.20
CA TRP A 64 3.93 -7.73 16.99
C TRP A 64 3.63 -6.28 17.39
N GLN A 65 4.15 -5.85 18.54
CA GLN A 65 4.01 -4.45 18.98
C GLN A 65 4.71 -3.48 18.02
N HIS A 66 5.85 -3.87 17.44
CA HIS A 66 6.54 -3.07 16.42
C HIS A 66 5.68 -2.92 15.17
N ILE A 67 5.14 -4.02 14.64
CA ILE A 67 4.25 -4.03 13.47
C ILE A 67 3.03 -3.14 13.70
N LEU A 68 2.39 -3.22 14.87
CA LEU A 68 1.23 -2.38 15.21
C LEU A 68 1.56 -0.88 15.24
N ARG A 69 2.73 -0.52 15.77
CA ARG A 69 3.20 0.88 15.77
C ARG A 69 3.44 1.38 14.35
N ASP A 70 4.08 0.57 13.52
CA ASP A 70 4.34 0.90 12.13
C ASP A 70 3.05 1.03 11.32
N GLU A 71 2.09 0.14 11.55
CA GLU A 71 0.79 0.20 10.91
C GLU A 71 0.03 1.46 11.31
N LYS A 72 0.00 1.80 12.59
CA LYS A 72 -0.61 3.04 13.07
C LYS A 72 0.06 4.28 12.45
N ARG A 73 1.39 4.27 12.34
CA ARG A 73 2.14 5.35 11.67
C ARG A 73 1.75 5.45 10.20
N ARG A 74 1.74 4.34 9.46
CA ARG A 74 1.34 4.31 8.05
C ARG A 74 -0.09 4.82 7.85
N GLN A 75 -1.01 4.44 8.74
CA GLN A 75 -2.39 4.92 8.71
C GLN A 75 -2.47 6.43 8.94
N ALA A 76 -1.69 6.97 9.90
CA ALA A 76 -1.63 8.41 10.14
C ALA A 76 -1.03 9.16 8.94
N ASP A 77 0.08 8.68 8.38
CA ASP A 77 0.72 9.25 7.20
C ASP A 77 -0.23 9.22 5.97
N GLN A 78 -1.01 8.14 5.82
CA GLN A 78 -2.02 8.03 4.77
C GLN A 78 -3.16 9.03 4.98
N GLN A 79 -3.69 9.15 6.21
CA GLN A 79 -4.73 10.12 6.54
C GLN A 79 -4.27 11.56 6.32
N GLU A 80 -3.01 11.88 6.64
CA GLU A 80 -2.44 13.21 6.38
C GLU A 80 -2.34 13.48 4.88
N LYS A 81 -1.87 12.52 4.09
CA LYS A 81 -1.85 12.62 2.63
C LYS A 81 -3.25 12.80 2.04
N ASP A 82 -4.22 12.02 2.48
CA ASP A 82 -5.60 12.11 2.00
C ASP A 82 -6.19 13.49 2.32
N ARG A 83 -5.93 14.03 3.52
CA ARG A 83 -6.32 15.40 3.88
C ARG A 83 -5.66 16.46 3.00
N LEU A 84 -4.37 16.32 2.71
CA LEU A 84 -3.66 17.24 1.83
C LEU A 84 -4.22 17.20 0.41
N VAL A 85 -4.56 16.02 -0.11
CA VAL A 85 -5.21 15.87 -1.42
C VAL A 85 -6.59 16.52 -1.43
N GLU A 86 -7.41 16.29 -0.41
CA GLU A 86 -8.72 16.95 -0.28
C GLU A 86 -8.59 18.48 -0.19
N GLU A 87 -7.60 19.00 0.54
CA GLU A 87 -7.31 20.43 0.60
C GLU A 87 -6.83 20.99 -0.74
N GLU A 88 -5.99 20.26 -1.46
CA GLU A 88 -5.56 20.62 -2.81
C GLU A 88 -6.74 20.65 -3.79
N GLU A 89 -7.63 19.65 -3.76
CA GLU A 89 -8.85 19.62 -4.58
C GLU A 89 -9.77 20.80 -4.25
N ARG A 90 -9.93 21.14 -2.96
CA ARG A 90 -10.72 22.32 -2.54
C ARG A 90 -10.10 23.64 -2.96
N THR A 91 -8.77 23.69 -3.02
CA THR A 91 -7.98 24.90 -3.36
C THR A 91 -7.88 25.09 -4.89
N GLN A 92 -7.99 24.02 -5.68
CA GLN A 92 -7.90 24.09 -7.14
C GLN A 92 -9.22 24.54 -7.77
N LEU A 93 -9.17 25.64 -8.51
CA LEU A 93 -10.30 26.08 -9.35
C LEU A 93 -10.41 25.19 -10.61
N PRO A 94 -11.58 25.12 -11.27
CA PRO A 94 -11.74 24.43 -12.56
C PRO A 94 -10.81 24.91 -13.67
N SER A 95 -10.24 26.12 -13.54
CA SER A 95 -9.22 26.67 -14.44
C SER A 95 -7.80 26.14 -14.21
N GLY A 96 -7.59 25.31 -13.18
CA GLY A 96 -6.27 24.79 -12.76
C GLY A 96 -5.45 25.76 -11.90
N VAL A 97 -6.03 26.90 -11.48
CA VAL A 97 -5.35 27.87 -10.60
C VAL A 97 -5.66 27.55 -9.15
N TYR A 98 -4.63 27.56 -8.29
CA TYR A 98 -4.77 27.37 -6.85
C TYR A 98 -5.18 28.67 -6.15
N THR A 99 -6.20 28.61 -5.30
CA THR A 99 -6.70 29.73 -4.48
C THR A 99 -6.97 29.31 -3.04
N ARG A 100 -6.53 30.11 -2.07
CA ARG A 100 -6.86 29.93 -0.64
C ARG A 100 -8.21 30.55 -0.24
N ALA A 101 -8.91 31.18 -1.17
CA ALA A 101 -10.20 31.82 -0.89
C ALA A 101 -11.31 30.76 -0.84
N GLU A 102 -12.04 30.68 0.27
CA GLU A 102 -13.20 29.79 0.38
C GLU A 102 -14.36 30.25 -0.52
N ALA A 103 -15.01 29.30 -1.18
CA ALA A 103 -16.22 29.57 -1.94
C ALA A 103 -17.37 29.97 -0.99
N ARG A 104 -18.17 30.97 -1.39
CA ARG A 104 -19.33 31.38 -0.57
C ARG A 104 -20.37 30.26 -0.55
N PRO A 105 -20.92 29.88 0.62
CA PRO A 105 -21.99 28.88 0.69
C PRO A 105 -23.20 29.19 -0.19
N ASN A 106 -23.46 30.48 -0.43
CA ASN A 106 -24.56 30.98 -1.25
C ASN A 106 -24.08 31.51 -2.62
N ALA A 107 -23.02 30.95 -3.20
CA ALA A 107 -22.59 31.33 -4.53
C ALA A 107 -23.70 31.01 -5.55
N TYR A 108 -24.29 32.04 -6.14
CA TYR A 108 -25.38 31.92 -7.13
C TYR A 108 -24.89 31.51 -8.53
N ILE A 109 -23.58 31.30 -8.67
CA ILE A 109 -22.93 30.89 -9.91
C ILE A 109 -22.56 29.41 -9.75
N PRO A 110 -23.15 28.49 -10.53
CA PRO A 110 -22.81 27.08 -10.49
C PRO A 110 -21.32 26.88 -10.83
N LEU A 111 -20.63 26.01 -10.09
CA LEU A 111 -19.18 25.79 -10.19
C LEU A 111 -18.70 25.12 -11.51
N GLY A 112 -19.60 24.82 -12.44
CA GLY A 112 -19.26 24.13 -13.70
C GLY A 112 -20.12 24.47 -14.92
N ASP A 113 -21.12 25.34 -14.79
CA ASP A 113 -22.01 25.67 -15.91
C ASP A 113 -21.56 26.94 -16.65
N THR A 114 -21.85 27.01 -17.95
CA THR A 114 -21.75 28.27 -18.69
C THR A 114 -22.70 29.27 -18.05
N LEU A 115 -22.16 30.36 -17.49
CA LEU A 115 -22.97 31.42 -16.89
C LEU A 115 -24.09 31.83 -17.85
N PRO A 116 -25.27 32.24 -17.35
CA PRO A 116 -26.34 32.81 -18.16
C PRO A 116 -26.00 34.22 -18.67
N LEU A 117 -24.72 34.47 -18.94
CA LEU A 117 -24.26 35.66 -19.62
C LEU A 117 -24.60 35.51 -21.11
N PRO A 118 -25.13 36.56 -21.73
CA PRO A 118 -25.36 36.55 -23.16
C PRO A 118 -24.03 36.29 -23.88
N LYS A 119 -23.98 35.20 -24.65
CA LYS A 119 -22.81 34.89 -25.46
C LYS A 119 -22.65 35.98 -26.51
N PRO A 120 -21.45 36.58 -26.68
CA PRO A 120 -21.24 37.51 -27.77
C PRO A 120 -21.53 36.78 -29.09
N TYR A 121 -22.22 37.43 -30.02
CA TYR A 121 -22.66 36.81 -31.28
C TYR A 121 -21.51 36.37 -32.21
N GLY A 122 -20.26 36.60 -31.81
CA GLY A 122 -19.07 36.23 -32.56
C GLY A 122 -19.03 36.92 -33.92
N ALA A 123 -18.47 36.24 -34.92
CA ALA A 123 -18.34 36.77 -36.27
C ALA A 123 -19.66 36.94 -37.03
N LEU A 124 -20.74 36.30 -36.57
CA LEU A 124 -22.06 36.27 -37.23
C LEU A 124 -23.10 37.06 -36.41
N ALA A 125 -22.74 38.29 -36.04
CA ALA A 125 -23.65 39.17 -35.32
C ALA A 125 -24.90 39.45 -36.18
N PRO A 126 -26.11 39.39 -35.60
CA PRO A 126 -27.31 39.79 -36.30
C PRO A 126 -27.18 41.26 -36.72
N PHE A 127 -27.16 41.49 -38.03
CA PHE A 127 -27.07 42.83 -38.60
C PHE A 127 -28.48 43.34 -38.91
N LYS A 128 -28.67 44.65 -38.79
CA LYS A 128 -29.91 45.30 -39.22
C LYS A 128 -30.03 45.10 -40.75
N PRO A 129 -31.13 44.51 -41.26
CA PRO A 129 -31.36 44.41 -42.69
C PRO A 129 -31.26 45.80 -43.33
N SER A 130 -30.54 45.91 -44.45
CA SER A 130 -30.45 47.17 -45.18
C SER A 130 -31.84 47.57 -45.68
N GLU A 131 -32.16 48.86 -45.57
CA GLU A 131 -33.42 49.37 -46.11
C GLU A 131 -33.46 49.14 -47.62
N PRO A 132 -34.59 48.70 -48.17
CA PRO A 132 -34.67 48.37 -49.56
C PRO A 132 -34.46 49.60 -50.44
N GLY A 133 -33.28 49.69 -51.08
CA GLY A 133 -32.94 50.78 -51.99
C GLY A 133 -33.79 50.77 -53.27
N ASN A 134 -33.83 51.91 -53.96
CA ASN A 134 -34.67 52.10 -55.15
C ASN A 134 -34.41 51.07 -56.28
N ASN A 135 -33.21 50.47 -56.32
CA ASN A 135 -32.81 49.44 -57.28
C ASN A 135 -33.44 48.06 -57.05
N ILE A 136 -34.07 47.78 -55.90
CA ILE A 136 -34.69 46.48 -55.62
C ILE A 136 -35.90 46.20 -56.53
N ARG A 137 -36.50 47.25 -57.13
CA ARG A 137 -37.58 47.13 -58.12
C ARG A 137 -37.15 46.36 -59.37
N HIS A 138 -35.84 46.28 -59.66
CA HIS A 138 -35.30 45.58 -60.83
C HIS A 138 -34.89 44.13 -60.53
N ILE A 139 -34.94 43.69 -59.27
CA ILE A 139 -34.56 42.33 -58.86
C ILE A 139 -35.77 41.41 -59.02
N ARG A 140 -35.71 40.48 -59.98
CA ARG A 140 -36.75 39.45 -60.17
C ARG A 140 -36.51 38.29 -59.21
N LYS A 141 -37.53 37.90 -58.45
CA LYS A 141 -37.47 36.71 -57.58
C LYS A 141 -37.31 35.46 -58.45
N PRO A 142 -36.34 34.57 -58.17
CA PRO A 142 -36.23 33.30 -58.88
C PRO A 142 -37.42 32.41 -58.55
N GLU A 143 -37.88 31.62 -59.53
CA GLU A 143 -38.89 30.59 -59.28
C GLU A 143 -38.26 29.44 -58.47
N PRO A 144 -38.84 29.06 -57.32
CA PRO A 144 -38.31 27.97 -56.52
C PRO A 144 -38.46 26.66 -57.29
N LYS A 145 -37.34 25.92 -57.46
CA LYS A 145 -37.38 24.58 -58.05
C LYS A 145 -38.08 23.62 -57.07
N PRO A 146 -38.90 22.68 -57.56
CA PRO A 146 -39.50 21.66 -56.71
C PRO A 146 -38.39 20.85 -56.03
N ILE A 147 -38.51 20.68 -54.72
CA ILE A 147 -37.61 19.84 -53.94
C ILE A 147 -38.07 18.39 -54.20
N GLU A 148 -37.21 17.59 -54.84
CA GLU A 148 -37.42 16.16 -54.94
C GLU A 148 -37.24 15.56 -53.53
N ILE A 149 -38.28 14.88 -53.02
CA ILE A 149 -38.25 14.13 -51.76
C ILE A 149 -37.90 12.69 -52.06
#